data_AF-X1L0S0-F1
#
_entry.id   AF-X1L0S0-F1
#
_cell.length_a   1.000
_cell.length_b   1.000
_cell.length_c   1.000
_cell.angle_alpha   90.00
_cell.angle_beta   90.00
_cell.angle_gamma   90.00
#
_symmetry.space_group_name_H-M   'P 1'
#
loop_
_entity.id
_entity.type
_entity.pdbx_description
1 polymer ?
#
loop_
_entity_poly.entity_id
_entity_poly.type
_entity_poly.pdbx_seq_one_letter_code
_entity_poly.pdbx_strand_id
1 'polypeptide(L)'
;MSKKDFIPELHDIGKLVDRQALNQHGVQISGHTFHDFDFSQIGVSQPSSPSWYAQYLEKDELRPPDKDLLNSQEAKRYIPDTQIRADVLLVKMADGISAAISRLELYGKRIRRGQVGEGVHKLWNIKFYAEKKQGGLYWSPFTDTESFKGMFQYIDSCLGYQDFFRKYGEYLTLTPEDKTAPGNIVSLYTHLELVGKTYRTLKKHSLFQLQNTQNLLLYNNQPIKSVQEASGHIDAEKDQGKWIFRIVNCNIKFPQSFSRLQDLNVFRKRADLIKSFSEDENTKDY
;
A
#
# COMPACT_ATOMS: atom_id res chain seq x y z
N MET A 1 -16.12 20.46 9.48
CA MET A 1 -15.50 19.71 8.35
C MET A 1 -15.64 18.23 8.66
N SER A 2 -16.20 17.42 7.75
CA SER A 2 -16.23 15.97 7.98
C SER A 2 -14.78 15.46 8.07
N LYS A 3 -14.51 14.61 9.05
CA LYS A 3 -13.19 14.02 9.24
C LYS A 3 -12.97 13.05 8.08
N LYS A 4 -12.16 13.42 7.08
CA LYS A 4 -11.81 12.52 5.98
C LYS A 4 -11.05 11.32 6.55
N ASP A 5 -11.35 10.14 6.03
CA ASP A 5 -10.64 8.94 6.40
C ASP A 5 -9.23 8.92 5.80
N PHE A 6 -8.31 8.29 6.53
CA PHE A 6 -6.95 8.06 6.07
C PHE A 6 -6.91 6.87 5.10
N ILE A 7 -6.38 7.09 3.90
CA ILE A 7 -6.31 6.12 2.80
C ILE A 7 -4.83 5.75 2.59
N PRO A 8 -4.37 4.59 3.11
CA PRO A 8 -2.95 4.23 3.10
C PRO A 8 -2.41 4.00 1.69
N GLU A 9 -3.27 3.63 0.73
CA GLU A 9 -2.86 3.35 -0.65
C GLU A 9 -2.34 4.60 -1.39
N LEU A 10 -2.66 5.80 -0.91
CA LEU A 10 -2.20 7.05 -1.51
C LEU A 10 -0.73 7.40 -1.20
N HIS A 11 -0.07 6.72 -0.24
CA HIS A 11 1.30 7.08 0.17
C HIS A 11 2.31 7.03 -0.99
N ASP A 12 2.05 6.19 -1.97
CA ASP A 12 2.97 5.85 -3.06
C ASP A 12 2.45 6.31 -4.43
N ILE A 13 1.39 7.15 -4.47
CA ILE A 13 0.79 7.66 -5.71
C ILE A 13 1.82 8.37 -6.61
N GLY A 14 2.84 9.01 -6.01
CA GLY A 14 3.90 9.68 -6.76
C GLY A 14 4.77 8.74 -7.60
N LYS A 15 4.75 7.42 -7.35
CA LYS A 15 5.42 6.44 -8.22
C LYS A 15 4.80 6.36 -9.62
N LEU A 16 3.57 6.83 -9.79
CA LEU A 16 2.87 6.94 -11.07
C LEU A 16 3.28 8.18 -11.87
N VAL A 17 4.15 9.05 -11.36
CA VAL A 17 4.52 10.30 -12.04
C VAL A 17 5.64 10.10 -13.05
N ASP A 18 5.42 10.53 -14.29
CA ASP A 18 6.46 10.58 -15.32
C ASP A 18 7.31 11.86 -15.18
N ARG A 19 8.35 11.73 -14.36
CA ARG A 19 9.30 12.82 -14.09
C ARG A 19 10.00 13.33 -15.34
N GLN A 20 10.26 12.48 -16.34
CA GLN A 20 10.93 12.94 -17.56
C GLN A 20 10.00 13.83 -18.38
N ALA A 21 8.74 13.42 -18.53
CA ALA A 21 7.73 14.22 -19.21
C ALA A 21 7.47 15.55 -18.48
N LEU A 22 7.37 15.55 -17.16
CA LEU A 22 7.15 16.77 -16.38
C LEU A 22 8.35 17.73 -16.41
N ASN A 23 9.58 17.21 -16.38
CA ASN A 23 10.78 18.03 -16.53
C ASN A 23 10.81 18.75 -17.89
N GLN A 24 10.31 18.12 -18.96
CA GLN A 24 10.17 18.77 -20.28
C GLN A 24 9.17 19.92 -20.27
N HIS A 25 8.22 19.93 -19.33
CA HIS A 25 7.27 21.01 -19.08
C HIS A 25 7.77 22.00 -18.01
N GLY A 26 9.02 21.91 -17.58
CA GLY A 26 9.65 22.84 -16.63
C GLY A 26 9.37 22.54 -15.14
N VAL A 27 8.69 21.44 -14.81
CA VAL A 27 8.38 21.05 -13.43
C VAL A 27 9.49 20.16 -12.88
N GLN A 28 10.17 20.60 -11.82
CA GLN A 28 11.33 19.88 -11.25
C GLN A 28 10.93 19.03 -10.06
N ILE A 29 11.21 17.72 -10.11
CA ILE A 29 10.84 16.75 -9.08
C ILE A 29 12.04 15.87 -8.70
N SER A 30 12.42 15.84 -7.42
CA SER A 30 13.60 15.12 -6.92
C SER A 30 13.33 13.67 -6.47
N GLY A 31 12.06 13.25 -6.39
CA GLY A 31 11.68 11.93 -5.84
C GLY A 31 10.32 11.44 -6.30
N HIS A 32 9.79 10.43 -5.59
CA HIS A 32 8.40 9.96 -5.74
C HIS A 32 7.53 10.43 -4.58
N THR A 33 8.12 11.18 -3.62
CA THR A 33 7.39 11.90 -2.58
C THR A 33 7.54 13.40 -2.79
N PHE A 34 6.59 14.15 -2.25
CA PHE A 34 6.42 15.58 -2.55
C PHE A 34 6.45 16.46 -1.30
N HIS A 35 7.03 15.98 -0.21
CA HIS A 35 7.08 16.71 1.06
C HIS A 35 7.95 17.97 1.01
N ASP A 36 8.91 18.02 0.09
CA ASP A 36 9.76 19.20 -0.18
C ASP A 36 9.49 19.80 -1.58
N PHE A 37 8.38 19.43 -2.23
CA PHE A 37 8.02 19.95 -3.55
C PHE A 37 7.48 21.40 -3.46
N ASP A 38 7.95 22.27 -4.35
CA ASP A 38 7.45 23.64 -4.47
C ASP A 38 6.18 23.68 -5.33
N PHE A 39 5.03 23.70 -4.67
CA PHE A 39 3.72 23.73 -5.32
C PHE A 39 3.43 25.01 -6.10
N SER A 40 4.21 26.08 -5.89
CA SER A 40 4.06 27.31 -6.68
C SER A 40 4.39 27.08 -8.17
N GLN A 41 5.24 26.09 -8.48
CA GLN A 41 5.59 25.69 -9.85
C GLN A 41 4.37 25.32 -10.69
N ILE A 42 3.29 24.83 -10.06
CA ILE A 42 2.09 24.34 -10.76
C ILE A 42 0.81 25.06 -10.29
N GLY A 43 0.95 26.12 -9.49
CA GLY A 43 -0.17 26.95 -9.04
C GLY A 43 -1.23 26.19 -8.24
N VAL A 44 -0.83 25.29 -7.33
CA VAL A 44 -1.74 24.62 -6.38
C VAL A 44 -1.26 24.77 -4.94
N SER A 45 -2.13 24.43 -4.00
CA SER A 45 -1.75 24.24 -2.60
C SER A 45 -1.39 22.78 -2.34
N GLN A 46 -0.57 22.57 -1.31
CA GLN A 46 -0.37 21.25 -0.73
C GLN A 46 -1.73 20.62 -0.33
N PRO A 47 -1.96 19.32 -0.57
CA PRO A 47 -3.19 18.66 -0.16
C PRO A 47 -3.45 18.72 1.35
N SER A 48 -4.72 18.85 1.72
CA SER A 48 -5.19 18.92 3.12
C SER A 48 -5.58 17.55 3.71
N SER A 49 -5.77 16.54 2.85
CA SER A 49 -6.16 15.18 3.20
C SER A 49 -5.21 14.55 4.23
N PRO A 50 -5.72 13.83 5.25
CA PRO A 50 -4.86 13.11 6.20
C PRO A 50 -3.87 12.14 5.52
N SER A 51 -4.28 11.53 4.42
CA SER A 51 -3.48 10.59 3.63
C SER A 51 -2.23 11.24 3.02
N TRP A 52 -2.24 12.57 2.83
CA TRP A 52 -1.10 13.33 2.34
C TRP A 52 0.13 13.18 3.26
N TYR A 53 -0.09 13.11 4.57
CA TYR A 53 1.02 13.08 5.52
C TYR A 53 1.86 11.81 5.43
N ALA A 54 1.40 10.77 4.73
CA ALA A 54 2.20 9.59 4.42
C ALA A 54 3.42 9.92 3.52
N GLN A 55 3.42 11.05 2.80
CA GLN A 55 4.56 11.50 2.00
C GLN A 55 5.81 11.79 2.86
N TYR A 56 5.63 12.05 4.15
CA TYR A 56 6.72 12.30 5.10
C TYR A 56 7.45 11.03 5.57
N LEU A 57 6.99 9.84 5.18
CA LEU A 57 7.65 8.57 5.51
C LEU A 57 9.09 8.49 4.97
N GLU A 58 9.33 9.13 3.82
CA GLU A 58 10.64 9.19 3.17
C GLU A 58 11.49 10.39 3.60
N LYS A 59 10.97 11.27 4.45
CA LYS A 59 11.71 12.45 4.92
C LYS A 59 12.83 12.01 5.87
N ASP A 60 14.06 12.47 5.64
CA ASP A 60 15.25 11.96 6.33
C ASP A 60 15.16 12.00 7.87
N GLU A 61 14.50 12.99 8.47
CA GLU A 61 14.33 13.06 9.94
C GLU A 61 13.29 12.07 10.49
N LEU A 62 12.39 11.56 9.65
CA LEU A 62 11.29 10.66 10.02
C LEU A 62 11.45 9.23 9.43
N ARG A 63 12.35 9.07 8.46
CA ARG A 63 12.66 7.80 7.80
C ARG A 63 13.29 6.75 8.72
N PRO A 64 14.19 7.07 9.67
CA PRO A 64 14.81 6.06 10.53
C PRO A 64 13.76 5.18 11.25
N PRO A 65 14.02 3.87 11.40
CA PRO A 65 13.04 2.93 11.97
C PRO A 65 12.86 3.11 13.49
N ASP A 66 13.87 3.61 14.19
CA ASP A 66 13.88 3.95 15.61
C ASP A 66 13.17 5.27 15.93
N LYS A 67 12.90 6.11 14.92
CA LYS A 67 12.30 7.43 15.14
C LYS A 67 10.94 7.32 15.82
N ASP A 68 10.80 8.04 16.94
CA ASP A 68 9.54 8.22 17.66
C ASP A 68 8.58 9.09 16.82
N LEU A 69 7.73 8.43 16.04
CA LEU A 69 6.78 9.10 15.16
C LEU A 69 5.58 9.67 15.92
N LEU A 70 5.37 9.32 17.19
CA LEU A 70 4.20 9.78 17.95
C LEU A 70 4.48 11.04 18.77
N ASN A 71 5.73 11.20 19.25
CA ASN A 71 6.07 12.20 20.27
C ASN A 71 7.23 13.15 19.91
N SER A 72 8.09 12.79 18.95
CA SER A 72 9.27 13.61 18.61
C SER A 72 8.89 15.02 18.11
N GLN A 73 9.79 15.99 18.31
CA GLN A 73 9.55 17.37 17.88
C GLN A 73 9.44 17.46 16.36
N GLU A 74 10.23 16.68 15.62
CA GLU A 74 10.21 16.63 14.16
C GLU A 74 8.89 16.05 13.66
N ALA A 75 8.41 14.96 14.27
CA ALA A 75 7.10 14.40 13.91
C ALA A 75 5.98 15.39 14.19
N LYS A 76 6.03 16.12 15.32
CA LYS A 76 5.06 17.18 15.65
C LYS A 76 5.12 18.36 14.68
N ARG A 77 6.31 18.72 14.20
CA ARG A 77 6.52 19.79 13.23
C ARG A 77 5.89 19.45 11.88
N TYR A 78 6.12 18.24 11.38
CA TYR A 78 5.69 17.84 10.04
C TYR A 78 4.27 17.27 9.99
N ILE A 79 3.84 16.59 11.06
CA ILE A 79 2.53 15.94 11.17
C ILE A 79 1.89 16.39 12.51
N PRO A 80 1.23 17.56 12.57
CA PRO A 80 0.77 18.14 13.83
C PRO A 80 -0.29 17.31 14.56
N ASP A 81 -1.18 16.67 13.81
CA ASP A 81 -2.25 15.83 14.36
C ASP A 81 -1.71 14.47 14.81
N THR A 82 -1.93 14.16 16.08
CA THR A 82 -1.42 12.93 16.70
C THR A 82 -2.07 11.66 16.17
N GLN A 83 -3.36 11.70 15.82
CA GLN A 83 -4.05 10.55 15.23
C GLN A 83 -3.49 10.26 13.84
N ILE A 84 -3.19 11.31 13.06
CA ILE A 84 -2.53 11.16 11.75
C ILE A 84 -1.12 10.60 11.93
N ARG A 85 -0.36 11.02 12.96
CA ARG A 85 0.94 10.41 13.30
C ARG A 85 0.83 8.90 13.55
N ALA A 86 -0.19 8.46 14.27
CA ALA A 86 -0.45 7.04 14.48
C ALA A 86 -0.79 6.32 13.18
N ASP A 87 -1.61 6.91 12.31
CA ASP A 87 -1.91 6.37 10.99
C ASP A 87 -0.66 6.26 10.09
N VAL A 88 0.21 7.27 10.11
CA VAL A 88 1.48 7.26 9.37
C VAL A 88 2.44 6.17 9.91
N LEU A 89 2.54 6.00 11.23
CA LEU A 89 3.31 4.90 11.82
C LEU A 89 2.76 3.53 11.38
N LEU A 90 1.44 3.36 11.38
CA LEU A 90 0.78 2.14 10.89
C LEU A 90 1.05 1.87 9.41
N VAL A 91 1.01 2.91 8.55
CA VAL A 91 1.37 2.76 7.13
C VAL A 91 2.82 2.37 6.98
N LYS A 92 3.74 2.98 7.73
CA LYS A 92 5.18 2.63 7.67
C LYS A 92 5.41 1.15 7.96
N MET A 93 4.71 0.61 8.96
CA MET A 93 4.76 -0.82 9.27
C MET A 93 4.11 -1.67 8.18
N ALA A 94 2.94 -1.27 7.69
CA ALA A 94 2.21 -1.99 6.64
C ALA A 94 3.00 -2.05 5.32
N ASP A 95 3.65 -0.94 4.94
CA ASP A 95 4.54 -0.85 3.79
C ASP A 95 5.75 -1.78 3.94
N GLY A 96 6.41 -1.74 5.10
CA GLY A 96 7.53 -2.64 5.40
C GLY A 96 7.15 -4.13 5.35
N ILE A 97 6.01 -4.51 5.94
CA ILE A 97 5.50 -5.90 5.89
C ILE A 97 5.16 -6.30 4.45
N SER A 98 4.50 -5.43 3.69
CA SER A 98 4.10 -5.70 2.31
C SER A 98 5.30 -5.82 1.38
N ALA A 99 6.32 -4.99 1.59
CA ALA A 99 7.61 -5.06 0.91
C ALA A 99 8.35 -6.37 1.22
N ALA A 100 8.35 -6.82 2.48
CA ALA A 100 8.97 -8.10 2.86
C ALA A 100 8.28 -9.31 2.20
N ILE A 101 6.96 -9.26 2.02
CA ILE A 101 6.19 -10.32 1.34
C ILE A 101 6.42 -10.32 -0.17
N SER A 102 6.50 -9.14 -0.76
CA SER A 102 6.58 -8.96 -2.22
C SER A 102 7.99 -9.08 -2.79
N ARG A 103 9.02 -8.92 -1.96
CA ARG A 103 10.43 -8.98 -2.39
C ARG A 103 10.96 -10.39 -2.32
N LEU A 104 11.71 -10.75 -3.35
CA LEU A 104 12.41 -12.02 -3.40
C LEU A 104 13.65 -11.96 -2.48
N GLU A 105 13.57 -12.65 -1.34
CA GLU A 105 14.71 -12.94 -0.49
C GLU A 105 15.15 -14.39 -0.71
N LEU A 106 16.38 -14.59 -1.18
CA LEU A 106 16.98 -15.93 -1.21
C LEU A 106 17.62 -16.17 0.17
N TYR A 107 17.04 -17.09 0.95
CA TYR A 107 17.60 -17.54 2.24
C TYR A 107 17.96 -16.41 3.22
N GLY A 108 17.06 -15.42 3.39
CA GLY A 108 17.27 -14.31 4.34
C GLY A 108 18.39 -13.34 3.93
N LYS A 109 18.90 -13.43 2.70
CA LYS A 109 19.81 -12.44 2.12
C LYS A 109 19.09 -11.74 0.97
N ARG A 110 19.00 -10.41 1.09
CA ARG A 110 18.55 -9.56 -0.02
C ARG A 110 19.48 -9.80 -1.20
N ILE A 111 18.93 -10.26 -2.32
CA ILE A 111 19.71 -10.42 -3.54
C ILE A 111 20.29 -9.04 -3.88
N ARG A 112 21.62 -8.96 -4.09
CA ARG A 112 22.28 -7.69 -4.35
C ARG A 112 21.68 -7.08 -5.62
N ARG A 113 21.52 -5.75 -5.64
CA ARG A 113 21.04 -5.01 -6.82
C ARG A 113 21.82 -5.47 -8.07
N GLY A 114 21.09 -5.87 -9.11
CA GLY A 114 21.66 -6.35 -10.37
C GLY A 114 21.99 -7.85 -10.45
N GLN A 115 21.90 -8.60 -9.35
CA GLN A 115 21.96 -10.07 -9.39
C GLN A 115 20.55 -10.62 -9.60
N VAL A 116 20.38 -11.47 -10.61
CA VAL A 116 19.15 -12.23 -10.83
C VAL A 116 19.45 -13.65 -10.36
N GLY A 117 18.75 -14.13 -9.33
CA GLY A 117 18.89 -15.52 -8.89
C GLY A 117 18.55 -16.48 -10.02
N GLU A 118 19.21 -17.63 -10.07
CA GLU A 118 18.87 -18.68 -11.04
C GLU A 118 17.41 -19.12 -10.81
N GLY A 119 16.60 -19.15 -11.88
CA GLY A 119 15.14 -19.41 -11.79
C GLY A 119 14.27 -18.18 -11.45
N VAL A 120 14.87 -17.00 -11.22
CA VAL A 120 14.13 -15.75 -11.02
C VAL A 120 13.82 -15.14 -12.37
N HIS A 121 12.69 -15.55 -12.95
CA HIS A 121 12.14 -14.86 -14.11
C HIS A 121 11.62 -13.49 -13.68
N LYS A 122 11.95 -12.42 -14.40
CA LYS A 122 11.27 -11.12 -14.26
C LYS A 122 9.77 -11.37 -14.37
N LEU A 123 9.04 -11.35 -13.27
CA LEU A 123 7.57 -11.46 -13.30
C LEU A 123 6.94 -10.18 -13.86
N TRP A 124 7.67 -9.07 -13.85
CA TRP A 124 7.35 -7.94 -14.70
C TRP A 124 7.54 -8.30 -16.18
N ASN A 125 6.45 -8.71 -16.80
CA ASN A 125 6.42 -9.13 -18.19
C ASN A 125 6.72 -7.93 -19.11
N ILE A 126 7.99 -7.77 -19.49
CA ILE A 126 8.46 -6.71 -20.39
C ILE A 126 7.70 -6.76 -21.73
N LYS A 127 7.35 -7.97 -22.20
CA LYS A 127 6.53 -8.14 -23.40
C LYS A 127 5.11 -7.63 -23.19
N PHE A 128 4.48 -7.95 -22.06
CA PHE A 128 3.17 -7.39 -21.69
C PHE A 128 3.18 -5.87 -21.68
N TYR A 129 4.23 -5.24 -21.11
CA TYR A 129 4.33 -3.78 -21.15
C TYR A 129 4.52 -3.25 -22.59
N ALA A 130 5.37 -3.90 -23.41
CA ALA A 130 5.57 -3.51 -24.80
C ALA A 130 4.28 -3.64 -25.63
N GLU A 131 3.54 -4.74 -25.47
CA GLU A 131 2.26 -5.01 -26.12
C GLU A 131 1.17 -4.02 -25.67
N LYS A 132 1.07 -3.74 -24.36
CA LYS A 132 0.13 -2.75 -23.81
C LYS A 132 0.45 -1.34 -24.30
N LYS A 133 1.73 -0.98 -24.39
CA LYS A 133 2.19 0.30 -24.94
C LYS A 133 1.86 0.44 -26.43
N GLN A 134 2.02 -0.64 -27.21
CA GLN A 134 1.59 -0.65 -28.63
C GLN A 134 0.08 -0.51 -28.77
N GLY A 135 -0.70 -1.02 -27.82
CA GLY A 135 -2.15 -0.80 -27.71
C GLY A 135 -2.57 0.57 -27.16
N GLY A 136 -1.63 1.51 -26.96
CA GLY A 136 -1.91 2.87 -26.48
C GLY A 136 -2.02 3.04 -24.97
N LEU A 137 -1.80 1.98 -24.17
CA LEU A 137 -1.84 2.05 -22.71
C LEU A 137 -0.48 2.48 -22.15
N TYR A 138 -0.49 3.50 -21.28
CA TYR A 138 0.70 4.04 -20.65
C TYR A 138 0.66 3.83 -19.13
N TRP A 139 1.82 3.62 -18.50
CA TRP A 139 1.91 3.34 -17.05
C TRP A 139 1.66 4.57 -16.17
N SER A 140 1.90 5.77 -16.70
CA SER A 140 1.75 7.03 -15.96
C SER A 140 0.51 7.79 -16.44
N PRO A 141 -0.39 8.19 -15.55
CA PRO A 141 -1.45 9.15 -15.86
C PRO A 141 -1.00 10.61 -15.71
N PHE A 142 0.23 10.88 -15.24
CA PHE A 142 0.71 12.21 -14.87
C PHE A 142 1.93 12.59 -15.72
N THR A 143 1.65 13.01 -16.96
CA THR A 143 2.66 13.30 -17.99
C THR A 143 2.83 14.79 -18.30
N ASP A 144 1.91 15.62 -17.81
CA ASP A 144 1.85 17.05 -18.05
C ASP A 144 1.41 17.80 -16.78
N THR A 145 1.56 19.12 -16.79
CA THR A 145 1.28 19.96 -15.62
C THR A 145 -0.17 19.87 -15.13
N GLU A 146 -1.15 19.73 -16.03
CA GLU A 146 -2.56 19.69 -15.67
C GLU A 146 -2.95 18.35 -15.05
N SER A 147 -2.49 17.23 -15.64
CA SER A 147 -2.69 15.91 -15.06
C SER A 147 -2.00 15.76 -13.70
N PHE A 148 -0.80 16.32 -13.55
CA PHE A 148 -0.06 16.35 -12.28
C PHE A 148 -0.76 17.23 -11.22
N LYS A 149 -1.27 18.40 -11.60
CA LYS A 149 -2.14 19.22 -10.73
C LYS A 149 -3.40 18.46 -10.30
N GLY A 150 -4.02 17.74 -11.22
CA GLY A 150 -5.17 16.89 -10.97
C GLY A 150 -4.90 15.78 -9.95
N MET A 151 -3.67 15.27 -9.85
CA MET A 151 -3.26 14.30 -8.82
C MET A 151 -3.44 14.87 -7.40
N PHE A 152 -2.95 16.08 -7.15
CA PHE A 152 -3.01 16.70 -5.82
C PHE A 152 -4.45 17.03 -5.41
N GLN A 153 -5.25 17.55 -6.35
CA GLN A 153 -6.68 17.76 -6.14
C GLN A 153 -7.41 16.43 -5.84
N TYR A 154 -7.02 15.37 -6.53
CA TYR A 154 -7.59 14.04 -6.31
C TYR A 154 -7.28 13.48 -4.93
N ILE A 155 -6.07 13.71 -4.38
CA ILE A 155 -5.72 13.29 -3.01
C ILE A 155 -6.70 13.89 -1.99
N ASP A 156 -7.13 15.14 -2.22
CA ASP A 156 -8.16 15.77 -1.41
C ASP A 156 -9.56 15.23 -1.70
N SER A 157 -9.95 15.01 -2.95
CA SER A 157 -11.31 14.58 -3.29
C SER A 157 -11.56 13.07 -3.16
N CYS A 158 -10.52 12.26 -2.93
CA CYS A 158 -10.61 10.80 -2.89
C CYS A 158 -11.57 10.33 -1.80
N LEU A 159 -12.56 9.52 -2.19
CA LEU A 159 -13.62 9.05 -1.29
C LEU A 159 -13.22 7.81 -0.49
N GLY A 160 -12.18 7.08 -0.93
CA GLY A 160 -11.74 5.84 -0.31
C GLY A 160 -10.86 5.00 -1.23
N TYR A 161 -10.32 3.91 -0.71
CA TYR A 161 -9.40 3.04 -1.46
C TYR A 161 -10.03 2.44 -2.74
N GLN A 162 -11.33 2.15 -2.74
CA GLN A 162 -12.03 1.63 -3.91
C GLN A 162 -12.07 2.67 -5.05
N ASP A 163 -12.26 3.94 -4.71
CA ASP A 163 -12.21 5.03 -5.70
C ASP A 163 -10.78 5.17 -6.27
N PHE A 164 -9.76 5.07 -5.42
CA PHE A 164 -8.36 5.08 -5.84
C PHE A 164 -8.03 3.94 -6.83
N PHE A 165 -8.40 2.70 -6.50
CA PHE A 165 -8.15 1.57 -7.41
C PHE A 165 -9.01 1.61 -8.67
N ARG A 166 -10.24 2.13 -8.61
CA ARG A 166 -11.06 2.34 -9.80
C ARG A 166 -10.41 3.35 -10.75
N LYS A 167 -9.88 4.45 -10.21
CA LYS A 167 -9.30 5.54 -11.02
C LYS A 167 -7.93 5.18 -11.58
N TYR A 168 -7.06 4.57 -10.76
CA TYR A 168 -5.66 4.34 -11.13
C TYR A 168 -5.26 2.87 -11.29
N GLY A 169 -6.20 1.93 -11.11
CA GLY A 169 -5.92 0.50 -11.09
C GLY A 169 -5.11 0.00 -12.29
N GLU A 170 -5.51 0.40 -13.50
CA GLU A 170 -4.80 0.01 -14.73
C GLU A 170 -3.35 0.52 -14.75
N TYR A 171 -3.12 1.78 -14.41
CA TYR A 171 -1.78 2.39 -14.30
C TYR A 171 -0.92 1.71 -13.23
N LEU A 172 -1.53 1.36 -12.09
CA LEU A 172 -0.87 0.66 -11.00
C LEU A 172 -0.47 -0.78 -11.39
N THR A 173 -1.28 -1.48 -12.18
CA THR A 173 -0.95 -2.80 -12.73
C THR A 173 0.16 -2.72 -13.77
N LEU A 174 0.34 -1.56 -14.42
CA LEU A 174 1.41 -1.25 -15.38
C LEU A 174 2.65 -0.59 -14.76
N THR A 175 2.69 -0.42 -13.44
CA THR A 175 3.85 0.11 -12.72
C THR A 175 4.45 -0.97 -11.80
N PRO A 176 5.75 -1.31 -11.88
CA PRO A 176 6.38 -2.18 -10.89
C PRO A 176 6.58 -1.43 -9.56
N GLU A 177 6.45 -2.14 -8.43
CA GLU A 177 6.69 -1.56 -7.08
C GLU A 177 8.15 -1.09 -6.92
N ASP A 178 9.11 -1.96 -7.24
CA ASP A 178 10.52 -1.65 -7.35
C ASP A 178 10.94 -1.72 -8.82
N LYS A 179 11.48 -0.60 -9.34
CA LYS A 179 11.97 -0.52 -10.72
C LYS A 179 13.33 -1.20 -10.91
N THR A 180 13.97 -1.64 -9.83
CA THR A 180 15.31 -2.25 -9.81
C THR A 180 15.23 -3.76 -9.91
N ALA A 181 16.06 -4.37 -10.76
CA ALA A 181 16.22 -5.82 -10.76
C ALA A 181 17.02 -6.31 -9.53
N PRO A 182 16.63 -7.42 -8.87
CA PRO A 182 15.53 -8.33 -9.22
C PRO A 182 14.19 -8.00 -8.54
N GLY A 183 14.04 -6.84 -7.87
CA GLY A 183 12.83 -6.46 -7.12
C GLY A 183 11.59 -6.16 -7.97
N ASN A 184 11.75 -6.02 -9.30
CA ASN A 184 10.67 -5.78 -10.25
C ASN A 184 9.81 -7.04 -10.52
N ILE A 185 9.22 -7.59 -9.45
CA ILE A 185 8.46 -8.84 -9.45
C ILE A 185 6.97 -8.55 -9.25
N VAL A 186 6.64 -7.57 -8.40
CA VAL A 186 5.28 -7.27 -7.99
C VAL A 186 4.84 -5.91 -8.55
N SER A 187 3.59 -5.83 -9.00
CA SER A 187 3.00 -4.57 -9.45
C SER A 187 2.74 -3.65 -8.27
N LEU A 188 2.78 -2.34 -8.51
CA LEU A 188 2.42 -1.34 -7.52
C LEU A 188 0.96 -1.54 -7.07
N TYR A 189 0.07 -2.00 -7.95
CA TYR A 189 -1.30 -2.39 -7.58
C TYR A 189 -1.32 -3.41 -6.44
N THR A 190 -0.62 -4.54 -6.63
CA THR A 190 -0.60 -5.63 -5.64
C THR A 190 0.04 -5.20 -4.33
N HIS A 191 1.11 -4.41 -4.40
CA HIS A 191 1.76 -3.83 -3.23
C HIS A 191 0.79 -2.96 -2.44
N LEU A 192 0.16 -1.96 -3.07
CA LEU A 192 -0.77 -1.05 -2.41
C LEU A 192 -1.99 -1.78 -1.86
N GLU A 193 -2.50 -2.81 -2.54
CA GLU A 193 -3.59 -3.63 -2.04
C GLU A 193 -3.20 -4.34 -0.73
N LEU A 194 -1.98 -4.89 -0.69
CA LEU A 194 -1.45 -5.56 0.50
C LEU A 194 -1.18 -4.57 1.65
N VAL A 195 -0.62 -3.39 1.33
CA VAL A 195 -0.44 -2.29 2.30
C VAL A 195 -1.76 -1.90 2.92
N GLY A 196 -2.79 -1.69 2.11
CA GLY A 196 -4.13 -1.34 2.57
C GLY A 196 -4.73 -2.40 3.49
N LYS A 197 -4.67 -3.68 3.10
CA LYS A 197 -5.19 -4.81 3.90
C LYS A 197 -4.43 -4.93 5.23
N THR A 198 -3.11 -4.81 5.20
CA THR A 198 -2.26 -4.88 6.39
C THR A 198 -2.56 -3.70 7.31
N TYR A 199 -2.55 -2.47 6.80
CA TYR A 199 -2.88 -1.27 7.55
C TYR A 199 -4.25 -1.37 8.24
N ARG A 200 -5.30 -1.77 7.51
CA ARG A 200 -6.65 -1.91 8.09
C ARG A 200 -6.68 -2.94 9.22
N THR A 201 -5.93 -4.04 9.07
CA THR A 201 -5.78 -5.05 10.13
C THR A 201 -5.08 -4.47 11.34
N LEU A 202 -3.93 -3.80 11.16
CA LEU A 202 -3.21 -3.16 12.26
C LEU A 202 -4.06 -2.11 12.96
N LYS A 203 -4.73 -1.24 12.21
CA LYS A 203 -5.62 -0.19 12.74
C LYS A 203 -6.79 -0.76 13.54
N LYS A 204 -7.39 -1.85 13.07
CA LYS A 204 -8.50 -2.52 13.77
C LYS A 204 -8.07 -3.11 15.12
N HIS A 205 -6.83 -3.58 15.21
CA HIS A 205 -6.33 -4.30 16.39
C HIS A 205 -5.44 -3.45 17.29
N SER A 206 -5.13 -2.21 16.90
CA SER A 206 -4.35 -1.29 17.71
C SER A 206 -5.22 -0.25 18.40
N LEU A 207 -4.82 0.14 19.59
CA LEU A 207 -5.44 1.20 20.37
C LEU A 207 -4.46 2.36 20.51
N PHE A 208 -4.90 3.55 20.13
CA PHE A 208 -4.15 4.77 20.39
C PHE A 208 -4.46 5.28 21.80
N GLN A 209 -3.43 5.48 22.63
CA GLN A 209 -3.59 5.87 24.03
C GLN A 209 -2.53 6.91 24.45
N LEU A 210 -2.96 7.89 25.26
CA LEU A 210 -2.07 8.77 25.99
C LEU A 210 -1.75 8.15 27.36
N GLN A 211 -0.49 7.85 27.63
CA GLN A 211 -0.02 7.36 28.94
C GLN A 211 1.14 8.24 29.42
N ASN A 212 1.06 8.74 30.66
CA ASN A 212 2.14 9.53 31.29
C ASN A 212 2.70 10.63 30.38
N THR A 213 1.81 11.41 29.72
CA THR A 213 2.12 12.47 28.73
C THR A 213 2.70 12.01 27.39
N GLN A 214 2.84 10.71 27.16
CA GLN A 214 3.32 10.14 25.90
C GLN A 214 2.19 9.46 25.13
N ASN A 215 2.15 9.74 23.83
CA ASN A 215 1.25 9.08 22.90
C ASN A 215 1.86 7.74 22.50
N LEU A 216 1.06 6.68 22.62
CA LEU A 216 1.48 5.30 22.36
C LEU A 216 0.44 4.61 21.49
N LEU A 217 0.91 3.65 20.69
CA LEU A 217 0.06 2.72 19.98
C LEU A 217 0.18 1.35 20.63
N LEU A 218 -0.92 0.77 21.07
CA LEU A 218 -0.94 -0.50 21.80
C LEU A 218 -1.52 -1.60 20.93
N TYR A 219 -0.90 -2.78 20.97
CA TYR A 219 -1.46 -4.03 20.48
C TYR A 219 -1.16 -5.11 21.52
N ASN A 220 -2.17 -5.86 21.97
CA ASN A 220 -2.01 -6.85 23.04
C ASN A 220 -1.26 -6.32 24.28
N ASN A 221 -1.60 -5.11 24.73
CA ASN A 221 -0.96 -4.41 25.85
C ASN A 221 0.55 -4.09 25.68
N GLN A 222 1.08 -4.21 24.45
CA GLN A 222 2.46 -3.84 24.13
C GLN A 222 2.48 -2.46 23.46
N PRO A 223 2.91 -1.39 24.17
CA PRO A 223 2.96 -0.05 23.61
C PRO A 223 4.17 0.13 22.70
N ILE A 224 3.98 0.80 21.56
CA ILE A 224 5.02 1.22 20.64
C ILE A 224 4.89 2.70 20.27
N LYS A 225 5.98 3.29 19.79
CA LYS A 225 6.02 4.64 19.22
C LYS A 225 6.85 4.77 17.94
N SER A 226 7.53 3.69 17.55
CA SER A 226 8.37 3.60 16.35
C SER A 226 8.21 2.23 15.71
N VAL A 227 8.70 2.08 14.48
CA VAL A 227 8.65 0.79 13.76
C VAL A 227 9.58 -0.22 14.42
N GLN A 228 10.78 0.21 14.82
CA GLN A 228 11.77 -0.67 15.44
C GLN A 228 11.28 -1.26 16.77
N GLU A 229 10.52 -0.50 17.58
CA GLU A 229 9.90 -1.07 18.78
C GLU A 229 8.87 -2.15 18.46
N ALA A 230 8.19 -2.06 17.31
CA ALA A 230 7.24 -3.06 16.86
C ALA A 230 7.95 -4.29 16.29
N SER A 231 8.79 -4.10 15.28
CA SER A 231 9.36 -5.17 14.46
C SER A 231 10.70 -5.71 14.94
N GLY A 232 11.34 -5.07 15.92
CA GLY A 232 12.68 -5.43 16.36
C GLY A 232 13.78 -4.90 15.46
N HIS A 233 15.02 -5.29 15.75
CA HIS A 233 16.20 -4.89 14.98
C HIS A 233 16.44 -5.87 13.82
N ILE A 234 17.08 -5.40 12.75
CA ILE A 234 17.57 -6.27 11.66
C ILE A 234 18.64 -7.28 12.16
N ASP A 235 19.25 -6.98 13.31
CA ASP A 235 20.26 -7.81 13.94
C ASP A 235 19.56 -8.82 14.83
N ALA A 236 19.61 -10.11 14.45
CA ALA A 236 18.88 -11.18 15.12
C ALA A 236 19.29 -11.34 16.60
N GLU A 237 20.52 -10.96 16.97
CA GLU A 237 20.99 -11.00 18.36
C GLU A 237 20.39 -9.88 19.23
N LYS A 238 19.80 -8.86 18.59
CA LYS A 238 19.15 -7.70 19.23
C LYS A 238 17.66 -7.65 18.93
N ASP A 239 17.09 -8.75 18.43
CA ASP A 239 15.67 -8.81 18.09
C ASP A 239 14.81 -8.83 19.37
N GLN A 240 14.30 -7.64 19.70
CA GLN A 240 13.40 -7.41 20.83
C GLN A 240 12.08 -6.76 20.37
N GLY A 241 11.65 -7.06 19.14
CA GLY A 241 10.38 -6.55 18.61
C GLY A 241 9.21 -6.92 19.52
N LYS A 242 8.41 -5.93 19.92
CA LYS A 242 7.25 -6.16 20.80
C LYS A 242 6.10 -6.85 20.08
N TRP A 243 5.99 -6.64 18.76
CA TRP A 243 4.89 -7.14 17.93
C TRP A 243 5.42 -8.21 16.99
N ILE A 244 4.82 -9.39 17.04
CA ILE A 244 5.21 -10.52 16.18
C ILE A 244 4.18 -10.66 15.07
N PHE A 245 4.60 -10.43 13.83
CA PHE A 245 3.79 -10.69 12.64
C PHE A 245 4.18 -12.03 12.03
N ARG A 246 3.20 -12.92 11.88
CA ARG A 246 3.41 -14.24 11.25
C ARG A 246 2.55 -14.35 10.01
N ILE A 247 3.20 -14.60 8.87
CA ILE A 247 2.52 -14.99 7.64
C ILE A 247 2.35 -16.50 7.70
N VAL A 248 1.10 -16.96 7.76
CA VAL A 248 0.77 -18.38 7.77
C VAL A 248 0.21 -18.74 6.41
N ASN A 249 0.95 -19.55 5.64
CA ASN A 249 0.43 -20.12 4.41
C ASN A 249 -0.44 -21.34 4.77
N CYS A 250 -1.76 -21.15 4.76
CA CYS A 250 -2.71 -22.20 5.05
C CYS A 250 -3.23 -22.82 3.76
N ASN A 251 -3.02 -24.13 3.59
CA ASN A 251 -3.75 -24.89 2.57
C ASN A 251 -5.10 -25.32 3.16
N ILE A 252 -6.15 -24.57 2.86
CA ILE A 252 -7.52 -24.93 3.25
C ILE A 252 -8.02 -25.97 2.25
N LYS A 253 -7.91 -27.25 2.63
CA LYS A 253 -8.54 -28.34 1.90
C LYS A 253 -9.98 -28.46 2.36
N PHE A 254 -10.92 -28.00 1.53
CA PHE A 254 -12.31 -28.38 1.72
C PHE A 254 -12.45 -29.86 1.37
N PRO A 255 -12.96 -30.71 2.27
CA PRO A 255 -13.29 -32.07 1.90
C PRO A 255 -14.35 -32.00 0.79
N GLN A 256 -14.01 -32.54 -0.38
CA GLN A 256 -14.97 -32.76 -1.48
C GLN A 256 -15.91 -33.93 -1.16
N SER A 257 -15.75 -34.55 0.02
CA SER A 257 -16.65 -35.54 0.59
C SER A 257 -17.47 -34.91 1.72
N PHE A 258 -18.79 -35.06 1.62
CA PHE A 258 -19.70 -34.68 2.69
C PHE A 258 -19.44 -35.58 3.90
N SER A 259 -19.14 -34.96 5.04
CA SER A 259 -18.82 -35.68 6.27
C SER A 259 -20.03 -35.77 7.21
N ARG A 260 -21.08 -34.96 6.97
CA ARG A 260 -22.31 -34.96 7.77
C ARG A 260 -23.54 -35.00 6.87
N LEU A 261 -24.59 -35.67 7.35
CA LEU A 261 -25.88 -35.75 6.65
C LEU A 261 -26.50 -34.37 6.39
N GLN A 262 -26.21 -33.38 7.26
CA GLN A 262 -26.67 -31.99 7.13
C GLN A 262 -26.03 -31.26 5.93
N ASP A 263 -24.89 -31.72 5.43
CA ASP A 263 -24.22 -31.14 4.27
C ASP A 263 -24.96 -31.46 2.96
N LEU A 264 -25.89 -32.44 2.98
CA LEU A 264 -26.78 -32.72 1.86
C LEU A 264 -27.74 -31.55 1.56
N ASN A 265 -27.94 -30.62 2.50
CA ASN A 265 -28.70 -29.39 2.25
C ASN A 265 -28.07 -28.52 1.15
N VAL A 266 -26.77 -28.70 0.88
CA VAL A 266 -26.08 -28.06 -0.26
C VAL A 266 -26.67 -28.56 -1.59
N PHE A 267 -27.11 -29.81 -1.71
CA PHE A 267 -27.81 -30.29 -2.91
C PHE A 267 -29.17 -29.63 -3.08
N ARG A 268 -29.91 -29.43 -1.98
CA ARG A 268 -31.17 -28.69 -2.03
C ARG A 268 -30.94 -27.25 -2.46
N LYS A 269 -29.94 -26.57 -1.88
CA LYS A 269 -29.57 -25.20 -2.30
C LYS A 269 -29.06 -25.12 -3.73
N ARG A 270 -28.30 -26.11 -4.21
CA ARG A 270 -27.86 -26.21 -5.60
C ARG A 270 -29.05 -26.44 -6.54
N ALA A 271 -29.99 -27.30 -6.18
CA ALA A 271 -31.22 -27.54 -6.95
C ALA A 271 -32.10 -26.29 -6.98
N ASP A 272 -32.26 -25.59 -5.84
CA ASP A 272 -32.96 -24.31 -5.75
C ASP A 272 -32.29 -23.26 -6.66
N LEU A 273 -30.95 -23.22 -6.70
CA LEU A 273 -30.18 -22.30 -7.55
C LEU A 273 -30.37 -22.62 -9.05
N ILE A 274 -30.21 -23.89 -9.44
CA ILE A 274 -30.43 -24.35 -10.82
C ILE A 274 -31.86 -24.04 -11.25
N LYS A 275 -32.82 -24.31 -10.36
CA LYS A 275 -34.24 -24.01 -10.59
C LYS A 275 -34.46 -22.51 -10.78
N SER A 276 -33.86 -21.67 -9.95
CA SER A 276 -33.91 -20.21 -10.13
C SER A 276 -33.31 -19.74 -11.45
N PHE A 277 -32.26 -20.39 -11.96
CA PHE A 277 -31.72 -20.07 -13.30
C PHE A 277 -32.60 -20.59 -14.44
N SER A 278 -33.24 -21.76 -14.28
CA SER A 278 -34.07 -22.36 -15.32
C SER A 278 -35.49 -21.79 -15.41
N GLU A 279 -35.99 -21.21 -14.31
CA GLU A 279 -37.35 -20.68 -14.20
C GLU A 279 -37.42 -19.14 -14.24
N ASP A 280 -36.29 -18.44 -14.15
CA ASP A 280 -36.23 -17.01 -14.39
C ASP A 280 -36.32 -16.74 -15.91
N GLU A 281 -37.49 -16.27 -16.36
CA GLU A 281 -37.79 -15.99 -17.77
C GLU A 281 -36.84 -14.96 -18.40
N ASN A 282 -36.12 -14.17 -17.59
CA ASN A 282 -35.14 -13.18 -18.06
C ASN A 282 -33.76 -13.78 -18.40
N THR A 283 -33.51 -15.06 -18.10
CA THR A 283 -32.25 -15.77 -18.39
C THR A 283 -32.39 -16.87 -19.44
N LYS A 284 -33.55 -16.97 -20.11
CA LYS A 284 -33.82 -18.01 -21.13
C LYS A 284 -33.17 -17.79 -22.50
N ASP A 285 -32.49 -16.67 -22.71
CA ASP A 285 -31.70 -16.45 -23.93
C ASP A 285 -30.21 -16.54 -23.64
N TYR A 286 -29.70 -17.79 -23.65
CA TYR A 286 -28.37 -18.15 -24.17
C TYR A 286 -28.38 -19.61 -24.64
#